data_AF-A0AAW9E501-F1
#
_entry.id   AF-A0AAW9E501-F1
#
_cell.length_a   1.000
_cell.length_b   1.000
_cell.length_c   1.000
_cell.angle_alpha   90.00
_cell.angle_beta   90.00
_cell.angle_gamma   90.00
#
_symmetry.space_group_name_H-M   'P 1'
#
loop_
_entity.id
_entity.type
_entity.pdbx_description
1 polymer ?
#
loop_
_entity_poly.entity_id
_entity_poly.type
_entity_poly.pdbx_seq_one_letter_code
_entity_poly.pdbx_strand_id
1 'polypeptide(L)'
;MNNELTAALLTIEKCRELTNCPAGVDLQDWVKQLAAENVALKSNLMFWDADNPELPYDSPEEIASECSLNYNEEFVVQVAAKLPNRTYRVCESWESDCKLELVEGADLKTPATDRIVAGIKADGVEEFAESQKEYVRQHRNEMDQMLRAAYAGSAVDAERFAKQLREGAK
;
A
#
# COMPACT_ATOMS: atom_id res chain seq x y z
N MET A 1 20.46 -31.44 12.47
CA MET A 1 19.16 -31.84 11.90
C MET A 1 17.98 -31.24 12.67
N ASN A 2 17.69 -31.61 13.93
CA ASN A 2 16.57 -30.98 14.66
C ASN A 2 16.77 -29.48 14.94
N ASN A 3 17.99 -29.04 15.22
CA ASN A 3 18.33 -27.64 15.42
C ASN A 3 18.20 -26.79 14.14
N GLU A 4 18.62 -27.33 13.00
CA GLU A 4 18.56 -26.68 11.69
C GLU A 4 17.11 -26.55 11.20
N LEU A 5 16.29 -27.59 11.41
CA LEU A 5 14.87 -27.55 11.07
C LEU A 5 14.12 -26.50 11.90
N THR A 6 14.42 -26.39 13.19
CA THR A 6 13.85 -25.34 14.06
C THR A 6 14.28 -23.95 13.62
N ALA A 7 15.56 -23.76 13.29
CA ALA A 7 16.05 -22.47 12.81
C ALA A 7 15.40 -22.05 11.48
N ALA A 8 15.22 -23.01 10.55
CA ALA A 8 14.53 -22.76 9.29
C ALA A 8 13.06 -22.38 9.49
N LEU A 9 12.35 -23.07 10.39
CA LEU A 9 10.96 -22.78 10.70
C LEU A 9 10.79 -21.38 11.32
N LEU A 10 11.63 -21.03 12.30
CA LEU A 10 11.64 -19.69 12.90
C LEU A 10 11.94 -18.60 11.86
N THR A 11 12.84 -18.87 10.91
CA THR A 11 13.15 -17.94 9.82
C THR A 11 11.93 -17.73 8.93
N ILE A 12 11.23 -18.81 8.57
CA ILE A 12 10.02 -18.75 7.73
C ILE A 12 8.91 -17.98 8.46
N GLU A 13 8.63 -18.32 9.72
CA GLU A 13 7.67 -17.58 10.57
C GLU A 13 8.02 -16.08 10.60
N LYS A 14 9.31 -15.75 10.78
CA LYS A 14 9.73 -14.34 10.78
C LYS A 14 9.52 -13.66 9.43
N CYS A 15 9.77 -14.35 8.32
CA CYS A 15 9.48 -13.82 7.00
C CYS A 15 7.97 -13.60 6.79
N ARG A 16 7.12 -14.50 7.31
CA ARG A 16 5.65 -14.32 7.26
C ARG A 16 5.22 -13.07 8.03
N GLU A 17 5.76 -12.85 9.23
CA GLU A 17 5.52 -11.65 10.02
C GLU A 17 5.94 -10.37 9.27
N LEU A 18 7.20 -10.32 8.80
CA LEU A 18 7.75 -9.12 8.15
C LEU A 18 7.03 -8.74 6.85
N THR A 19 6.47 -9.74 6.16
CA THR A 19 5.72 -9.52 4.91
C THR A 19 4.22 -9.42 5.13
N ASN A 20 3.77 -9.52 6.39
CA ASN A 20 2.36 -9.60 6.79
C ASN A 20 1.58 -10.67 5.99
N CYS A 21 2.21 -11.82 5.77
CA CYS A 21 1.64 -12.92 4.99
C CYS A 21 0.49 -13.60 5.77
N PRO A 22 -0.76 -13.57 5.26
CA PRO A 22 -1.92 -14.08 5.99
C PRO A 22 -1.82 -15.59 6.27
N ALA A 23 -2.44 -16.05 7.36
CA ALA A 23 -2.51 -17.47 7.70
C ALA A 23 -3.17 -18.27 6.54
N GLY A 24 -2.58 -19.43 6.20
CA GLY A 24 -3.07 -20.28 5.12
C GLY A 24 -2.68 -19.83 3.71
N VAL A 25 -2.03 -18.67 3.55
CA VAL A 25 -1.46 -18.21 2.28
C VAL A 25 -0.02 -18.70 2.17
N ASP A 26 0.35 -19.22 0.99
CA ASP A 26 1.72 -19.59 0.67
C ASP A 26 2.62 -18.35 0.61
N LEU A 27 3.73 -18.38 1.35
CA LEU A 27 4.63 -17.24 1.46
C LEU A 27 5.34 -16.93 0.13
N GLN A 28 5.64 -17.94 -0.68
CA GLN A 28 6.34 -17.72 -1.94
C GLN A 28 5.41 -17.06 -2.96
N ASP A 29 4.17 -17.51 -3.07
CA ASP A 29 3.18 -16.90 -3.94
C ASP A 29 2.81 -15.49 -3.50
N TRP A 30 2.76 -15.25 -2.19
CA TRP A 30 2.59 -13.91 -1.61
C TRP A 30 3.67 -12.93 -2.08
N VAL A 31 4.94 -13.31 -1.90
CA VAL A 31 6.09 -12.46 -2.29
C VAL A 31 6.14 -12.27 -3.82
N LYS A 32 5.83 -13.31 -4.61
CA LYS A 32 5.75 -13.20 -6.07
C LYS A 32 4.66 -12.23 -6.52
N GLN A 33 3.49 -12.26 -5.90
CA GLN A 33 2.39 -11.35 -6.23
C GLN A 33 2.79 -9.89 -5.95
N LEU A 34 3.39 -9.64 -4.79
CA LEU A 34 3.87 -8.30 -4.43
C LEU A 34 4.98 -7.81 -5.37
N ALA A 35 5.93 -8.68 -5.72
CA ALA A 35 6.99 -8.35 -6.66
C ALA A 35 6.44 -8.02 -8.06
N ALA A 36 5.48 -8.81 -8.55
CA ALA A 36 4.84 -8.58 -9.84
C ALA A 36 4.09 -7.24 -9.88
N GLU A 37 3.36 -6.89 -8.82
CA GLU A 37 2.66 -5.60 -8.72
C GLU A 37 3.62 -4.41 -8.72
N ASN A 38 4.73 -4.50 -7.97
CA ASN A 38 5.76 -3.46 -7.96
C ASN A 38 6.47 -3.28 -9.30
N VAL A 39 6.76 -4.38 -10.02
CA VAL A 39 7.32 -4.31 -11.37
C VAL A 39 6.33 -3.63 -12.31
N ALA A 40 5.04 -3.99 -12.25
CA ALA A 40 4.01 -3.37 -13.08
C ALA A 40 3.85 -1.86 -12.80
N LEU A 41 3.90 -1.46 -11.52
CA LEU A 41 3.91 -0.04 -11.13
C LEU A 41 5.08 0.72 -11.74
N LYS A 42 6.28 0.14 -11.70
CA LYS A 42 7.49 0.75 -12.25
C LYS A 42 7.47 0.82 -13.78
N SER A 43 6.94 -0.19 -14.45
CA SER A 43 6.78 -0.21 -15.91
C SER A 43 5.77 0.81 -16.42
N ASN A 44 4.87 1.28 -15.55
CA ASN A 44 3.93 2.34 -15.86
C ASN A 44 4.50 3.73 -15.54
N LEU A 45 5.81 3.96 -15.59
CA LEU A 45 6.34 5.31 -15.46
C LEU A 45 6.45 5.97 -16.84
N MET A 46 6.11 7.25 -16.90
CA MET A 46 6.38 8.11 -18.05
C MET A 46 7.18 9.34 -17.61
N PHE A 47 7.98 9.84 -18.53
CA PHE A 47 9.05 10.79 -18.26
C PHE A 47 8.84 12.05 -19.11
N TRP A 48 8.99 13.25 -18.55
CA TRP A 48 8.97 14.50 -19.30
C TRP A 48 10.29 15.23 -19.12
N ASP A 49 10.74 15.82 -20.22
CA ASP A 49 11.75 16.85 -20.18
C ASP A 49 11.19 18.07 -19.44
N ALA A 50 11.90 18.53 -18.41
CA ALA A 50 11.52 19.70 -17.64
C ALA A 50 11.56 20.99 -18.47
N ASP A 51 12.42 21.03 -19.50
CA ASP A 51 12.60 22.19 -20.36
C ASP A 51 11.68 22.16 -21.59
N ASN A 52 11.12 20.99 -21.94
CA ASN A 52 10.18 20.81 -23.05
C ASN A 52 9.08 19.76 -22.75
N PRO A 53 8.02 20.12 -22.01
CA PRO A 53 7.01 19.17 -21.54
C PRO A 53 5.93 18.80 -22.59
N GLU A 54 6.17 19.03 -23.89
CA GLU A 54 5.16 18.85 -24.93
C GLU A 54 4.58 17.43 -25.00
N LEU A 55 5.42 16.39 -24.83
CA LEU A 55 4.99 14.99 -24.81
C LEU A 55 5.80 14.15 -23.81
N PRO A 56 5.18 13.13 -23.19
CA PRO A 56 5.89 12.17 -22.38
C PRO A 56 6.72 11.19 -23.22
N TYR A 57 7.82 10.72 -22.63
CA TYR A 57 8.73 9.67 -23.10
C TYR A 57 8.56 8.40 -22.27
N ASP A 58 8.93 7.25 -22.84
CA ASP A 58 8.87 5.97 -22.13
C ASP A 58 10.14 5.73 -21.29
N SER A 59 11.25 6.43 -21.56
CA SER A 59 12.46 6.37 -20.72
C SER A 59 13.32 7.65 -20.71
N PRO A 60 14.18 7.87 -19.69
CA PRO A 60 15.13 8.98 -19.66
C PRO A 60 16.19 8.94 -20.77
N GLU A 61 16.54 7.76 -21.28
CA GLU A 61 17.51 7.60 -22.36
C GLU A 61 16.99 8.18 -23.69
N GLU A 62 15.68 8.09 -23.94
CA GLU A 62 15.04 8.73 -25.09
C GLU A 62 15.18 10.26 -24.98
N ILE A 63 14.93 10.82 -23.80
CA ILE A 63 15.11 12.26 -23.53
C ILE A 63 16.56 12.67 -23.77
N ALA A 64 17.53 11.94 -23.21
CA ALA A 64 18.95 12.26 -23.38
C ALA A 64 19.37 12.27 -24.86
N SER A 65 18.82 11.33 -25.65
CA SER A 65 19.06 11.24 -27.10
C SER A 65 18.46 12.44 -27.85
N GLU A 66 17.20 12.78 -27.58
CA GLU A 66 16.51 13.90 -28.24
C GLU A 66 17.14 15.25 -27.86
N CYS A 67 17.52 15.44 -26.59
CA CYS A 67 18.20 16.64 -26.10
C CYS A 67 19.69 16.69 -26.50
N SER A 68 20.22 15.67 -27.19
CA SER A 68 21.62 15.59 -27.63
C SER A 68 22.63 15.78 -26.49
N LEU A 69 22.37 15.19 -25.32
CA LEU A 69 23.20 15.36 -24.13
C LEU A 69 24.56 14.66 -24.29
N ASN A 70 25.61 15.30 -23.79
CA ASN A 70 26.97 14.80 -23.87
C ASN A 70 27.40 13.99 -22.63
N TYR A 71 28.54 13.31 -22.74
CA TYR A 71 29.18 12.66 -21.59
C TYR A 71 29.40 13.65 -20.44
N ASN A 72 29.02 13.26 -19.22
CA ASN A 72 29.02 14.07 -18.00
C ASN A 72 28.03 15.25 -17.94
N GLU A 73 27.08 15.37 -18.88
CA GLU A 73 25.96 16.30 -18.71
C GLU A 73 24.88 15.70 -17.80
N GLU A 74 24.36 16.53 -16.89
CA GLU A 74 23.26 16.19 -16.00
C GLU A 74 21.98 16.89 -16.47
N PHE A 75 20.85 16.20 -16.36
CA PHE A 75 19.54 16.74 -16.70
C PHE A 75 18.49 16.25 -15.71
N VAL A 76 17.37 16.98 -15.63
CA VAL A 76 16.28 16.70 -14.71
C VAL A 76 15.08 16.20 -15.51
N VAL A 77 14.51 15.09 -15.05
CA VAL A 77 13.33 14.48 -15.67
C VAL A 77 12.18 14.54 -14.68
N GLN A 78 11.03 15.04 -15.14
CA GLN A 78 9.79 14.90 -14.38
C GLN A 78 9.19 13.53 -14.64
N VAL A 79 8.73 12.85 -13.59
CA VAL A 79 8.23 11.48 -13.68
C VAL A 79 6.79 11.42 -13.18
N ALA A 80 5.91 10.77 -13.93
CA ALA A 80 4.56 10.45 -13.47
C ALA A 80 4.16 9.02 -13.86
N ALA A 81 3.07 8.54 -13.26
CA ALA A 81 2.52 7.24 -13.60
C ALA A 81 1.65 7.31 -14.87
N LYS A 82 1.95 6.43 -15.81
CA LYS A 82 1.12 6.00 -16.94
C LYS A 82 -0.12 5.29 -16.42
N LEU A 83 -1.21 6.05 -16.41
CA LEU A 83 -2.52 5.53 -16.06
C LEU A 83 -3.20 4.92 -17.28
N PRO A 84 -4.11 3.95 -17.09
CA PRO A 84 -4.98 3.47 -18.16
C PRO A 84 -5.69 4.63 -18.85
N ASN A 85 -5.97 4.47 -20.14
CA ASN A 85 -6.74 5.45 -20.90
C ASN A 85 -8.08 5.73 -20.22
N ARG A 86 -8.45 7.01 -20.16
CA ARG A 86 -9.74 7.48 -19.68
C ARG A 86 -10.44 8.21 -20.79
N THR A 87 -11.74 7.95 -20.92
CA THR A 87 -12.59 8.64 -21.88
C THR A 87 -13.50 9.56 -21.11
N TYR A 88 -13.42 10.85 -21.43
CA TYR A 88 -14.30 11.87 -20.88
C TYR A 88 -15.27 12.35 -21.95
N ARG A 89 -16.51 12.64 -21.55
CA ARG A 89 -17.48 13.34 -22.39
C ARG A 89 -17.63 14.76 -21.87
N VAL A 90 -17.64 15.71 -22.80
CA VAL A 90 -18.00 17.09 -22.50
C VAL A 90 -19.52 17.15 -22.36
N CYS A 91 -20.01 17.46 -21.16
CA CYS A 91 -21.44 17.61 -20.89
C CYS A 91 -21.92 19.01 -21.23
N GLU A 92 -21.14 20.03 -20.84
CA GLU A 92 -21.46 21.44 -21.01
C GLU A 92 -20.15 22.18 -21.30
N SER A 93 -20.18 23.14 -22.22
CA SER A 93 -19.03 23.98 -22.55
C SER A 93 -19.48 25.42 -22.71
N TRP A 94 -18.78 26.29 -21.99
CA TRP A 94 -18.94 27.75 -21.96
C TRP A 94 -17.61 28.39 -22.40
N GLU A 95 -17.58 29.70 -22.64
CA GLU A 95 -16.37 30.40 -23.11
C GLU A 95 -15.14 30.21 -22.20
N SER A 96 -15.34 30.01 -20.90
CA SER A 96 -14.26 29.87 -19.91
C SER A 96 -14.34 28.60 -19.07
N ASP A 97 -15.30 27.72 -19.32
CA ASP A 97 -15.51 26.54 -18.47
C ASP A 97 -16.03 25.35 -19.26
N CYS A 98 -15.67 24.15 -18.82
CA CYS A 98 -16.04 22.91 -19.46
C CYS A 98 -16.33 21.86 -18.38
N LYS A 99 -17.55 21.32 -18.42
CA LYS A 99 -17.98 20.25 -17.52
C LYS A 99 -17.72 18.92 -18.20
N LEU A 100 -16.91 18.08 -17.56
CA LEU A 100 -16.56 16.76 -18.04
C LEU A 100 -17.23 15.68 -17.18
N GLU A 101 -17.66 14.60 -17.82
CA GLU A 101 -18.00 13.34 -17.15
C GLU A 101 -17.04 12.24 -17.58
N LEU A 102 -16.62 11.40 -16.64
CA LEU A 102 -15.87 10.19 -16.94
C LEU A 102 -16.84 9.14 -17.51
N VAL A 103 -16.61 8.73 -18.75
CA VAL A 103 -17.41 7.71 -19.44
C VAL A 103 -16.81 6.33 -19.27
N GLU A 104 -15.48 6.23 -19.38
CA GLU A 104 -14.75 4.97 -19.33
C GLU A 104 -13.36 5.18 -18.74
N GLY A 105 -12.85 4.16 -18.06
CA GLY A 105 -11.53 4.15 -17.42
C GLY A 105 -11.64 3.87 -15.92
N ALA A 106 -10.62 3.23 -15.37
CA ALA A 106 -10.53 2.92 -13.95
C ALA A 106 -9.18 3.39 -13.40
N ASP A 107 -9.15 3.63 -12.09
CA ASP A 107 -7.89 3.86 -11.39
C ASP A 107 -7.02 2.61 -11.41
N LEU A 108 -5.71 2.81 -11.39
CA LEU A 108 -4.76 1.73 -11.21
C LEU A 108 -5.02 1.06 -9.85
N LYS A 109 -5.23 -0.26 -9.86
CA LYS A 109 -5.48 -1.05 -8.66
C LYS A 109 -4.20 -1.74 -8.20
N THR A 110 -3.97 -1.73 -6.89
CA THR A 110 -2.82 -2.37 -6.23
C THR A 110 -3.30 -3.37 -5.18
N PRO A 111 -4.08 -4.40 -5.57
CA PRO A 111 -4.75 -5.27 -4.61
C PRO A 111 -3.81 -6.04 -3.68
N ALA A 112 -2.55 -6.28 -4.05
CA ALA A 112 -1.57 -6.90 -3.16
C ALA A 112 -1.08 -5.90 -2.09
N THR A 113 -0.72 -4.69 -2.51
CA THR A 113 -0.35 -3.59 -1.60
C THR A 113 -1.51 -3.19 -0.70
N ASP A 114 -2.73 -3.08 -1.23
CA ASP A 114 -3.93 -2.73 -0.46
C ASP A 114 -4.17 -3.73 0.69
N ARG A 115 -3.98 -5.03 0.42
CA ARG A 115 -4.07 -6.08 1.44
C ARG A 115 -2.98 -5.95 2.52
N ILE A 116 -1.75 -5.61 2.15
CA ILE A 116 -0.66 -5.38 3.11
C ILE A 116 -0.97 -4.18 4.00
N VAL A 117 -1.44 -3.07 3.42
CA VAL A 117 -1.82 -1.87 4.18
C VAL A 117 -2.96 -2.18 5.15
N ALA A 118 -3.94 -2.99 4.73
CA ALA A 118 -5.02 -3.44 5.60
C ALA A 118 -4.49 -4.31 6.77
N GLY A 119 -3.55 -5.22 6.49
CA GLY A 119 -2.86 -6.00 7.51
C GLY A 119 -2.11 -5.13 8.51
N ILE A 120 -1.31 -4.16 8.05
CA ILE A 120 -0.54 -3.25 8.92
C ILE A 120 -1.48 -2.42 9.81
N LYS A 121 -2.60 -1.95 9.26
CA LYS A 121 -3.63 -1.25 10.05
C LYS A 121 -4.22 -2.17 11.12
N ALA A 122 -4.46 -3.45 10.79
CA ALA A 122 -4.95 -4.42 11.76
C ALA A 122 -3.92 -4.70 12.87
N ASP A 123 -2.64 -4.87 12.52
CA ASP A 123 -1.55 -5.08 13.49
C ASP A 123 -1.50 -3.94 14.52
N GLY A 124 -1.59 -2.67 14.06
CA GLY A 124 -1.59 -1.52 14.96
C GLY A 124 -2.82 -1.44 15.88
N VAL A 125 -3.99 -1.90 15.40
CA VAL A 125 -5.22 -1.98 16.20
C VAL A 125 -5.13 -3.12 17.23
N GLU A 126 -4.53 -4.25 16.86
CA GLU A 126 -4.27 -5.37 17.79
C GLU A 126 -3.29 -4.96 18.89
N GLU A 127 -2.22 -4.23 18.54
CA GLU A 127 -1.28 -3.67 19.53
C GLU A 127 -2.00 -2.70 20.48
N PHE A 128 -2.89 -1.84 19.97
CA PHE A 128 -3.72 -0.99 20.81
C PHE A 128 -4.62 -1.82 21.74
N ALA A 129 -5.29 -2.85 21.23
CA ALA A 129 -6.15 -3.71 22.05
C ALA A 129 -5.37 -4.39 23.18
N GLU A 130 -4.16 -4.90 22.89
CA GLU A 130 -3.31 -5.52 23.90
C GLU A 130 -2.80 -4.49 24.92
N SER A 131 -2.50 -3.26 24.50
CA SER A 131 -2.13 -2.19 25.42
C SER A 131 -3.23 -1.87 26.44
N GLN A 132 -4.50 -1.90 26.01
CA GLN A 132 -5.66 -1.69 26.87
C GLN A 132 -5.82 -2.82 27.89
N LYS A 133 -5.66 -4.08 27.43
CA LYS A 133 -5.69 -5.25 28.31
C LYS A 133 -4.57 -5.20 29.33
N GLU A 134 -3.37 -4.88 28.89
CA GLU A 134 -2.19 -4.80 29.75
C GLU A 134 -2.33 -3.69 30.79
N TYR A 135 -2.86 -2.53 30.40
CA TYR A 135 -3.16 -1.45 31.35
C TYR A 135 -4.11 -1.92 32.46
N VAL A 136 -5.17 -2.65 32.11
CA VAL A 136 -6.12 -3.24 33.08
C VAL A 136 -5.45 -4.29 33.97
N ARG A 137 -4.53 -5.10 33.43
CA ARG A 137 -3.77 -6.08 34.24
C ARG A 137 -2.90 -5.41 35.28
N GLN A 138 -2.19 -4.35 34.89
CA GLN A 138 -1.27 -3.61 35.76
C GLN A 138 -2.00 -2.82 36.86
N HIS A 139 -3.13 -2.18 36.53
CA HIS A 139 -3.87 -1.31 37.46
C HIS A 139 -5.11 -1.99 38.03
N ARG A 140 -5.14 -3.32 38.04
CA ARG A 140 -6.33 -4.11 38.41
C ARG A 140 -6.85 -3.79 39.79
N ASN A 141 -6.02 -3.39 40.75
CA ASN A 141 -6.46 -3.10 42.12
C ASN A 141 -6.82 -1.62 42.33
N GLU A 142 -6.37 -0.74 41.44
CA GLU A 142 -6.48 0.72 41.56
C GLU A 142 -7.64 1.28 40.74
N MET A 143 -8.01 0.62 39.63
CA MET A 143 -9.13 1.04 38.78
C MET A 143 -10.48 0.67 39.40
N ASP A 144 -11.47 1.54 39.25
CA ASP A 144 -12.87 1.20 39.54
C ASP A 144 -13.46 0.24 38.48
N GLN A 145 -14.61 -0.35 38.79
CA GLN A 145 -15.27 -1.34 37.95
C GLN A 145 -15.71 -0.79 36.58
N MET A 146 -16.18 0.45 36.52
CA MET A 146 -16.64 1.10 35.30
C MET A 146 -15.46 1.37 34.36
N LEU A 147 -14.35 1.89 34.89
CA LEU A 147 -13.14 2.12 34.10
C LEU A 147 -12.56 0.81 33.56
N ARG A 148 -12.54 -0.26 34.35
CA ARG A 148 -12.10 -1.59 33.87
C ARG A 148 -12.99 -2.12 32.75
N ALA A 149 -14.31 -1.97 32.89
CA ALA A 149 -15.25 -2.39 31.86
C ALA A 149 -15.07 -1.59 30.56
N ALA A 150 -14.80 -0.28 30.65
CA ALA A 150 -14.55 0.57 29.49
C ALA A 150 -13.28 0.14 28.72
N TYR A 151 -12.17 -0.08 29.43
CA TYR A 151 -10.91 -0.53 28.80
C TYR A 151 -11.05 -1.94 28.19
N ALA A 152 -11.69 -2.87 28.91
CA ALA A 152 -11.93 -4.21 28.39
C ALA A 152 -12.87 -4.21 27.17
N GLY A 153 -13.93 -3.38 27.19
CA GLY A 153 -14.82 -3.19 26.06
C GLY A 153 -14.10 -2.62 24.84
N SER A 154 -13.29 -1.57 25.05
CA SER A 154 -12.46 -0.95 24.00
C SER A 154 -11.50 -1.96 23.36
N ALA A 155 -10.86 -2.81 24.17
CA ALA A 155 -9.98 -3.86 23.66
C ALA A 155 -10.73 -4.86 22.76
N VAL A 156 -11.92 -5.30 23.17
CA VAL A 156 -12.75 -6.23 22.39
C VAL A 156 -13.23 -5.59 21.08
N ASP A 157 -13.64 -4.33 21.13
CA ASP A 157 -14.05 -3.58 19.94
C ASP A 157 -12.88 -3.38 18.97
N ALA A 158 -11.69 -3.10 19.49
CA ALA A 158 -10.46 -3.00 18.70
C ALA A 158 -10.10 -4.34 18.04
N GLU A 159 -10.14 -5.46 18.77
CA GLU A 159 -9.91 -6.80 18.18
C GLU A 159 -10.90 -7.11 17.05
N ARG A 160 -12.17 -6.74 17.24
CA ARG A 160 -13.19 -6.91 16.20
C ARG A 160 -12.91 -6.04 14.98
N PHE A 161 -12.46 -4.81 15.19
CA PHE A 161 -12.11 -3.89 14.10
C PHE A 161 -10.86 -4.35 13.34
N ALA A 162 -9.83 -4.84 14.02
CA ALA A 162 -8.65 -5.42 13.39
C ALA A 162 -9.02 -6.61 12.48
N LYS A 163 -9.90 -7.49 12.96
CA LYS A 163 -10.43 -8.59 12.15
C LYS A 163 -11.14 -8.10 10.88
N GLN A 164 -11.97 -7.06 10.99
CA GLN A 164 -12.65 -6.46 9.83
C GLN A 164 -11.66 -5.89 8.81
N LEU A 165 -10.57 -5.26 9.28
CA LEU A 165 -9.52 -4.76 8.39
C LEU A 165 -8.85 -5.89 7.61
N ARG A 166 -8.55 -7.03 8.24
CA ARG A 166 -7.93 -8.18 7.57
C ARG A 166 -8.86 -8.90 6.59
N GLU A 167 -10.15 -9.02 6.93
CA GLU A 167 -11.14 -9.70 6.09
C GLU A 167 -11.66 -8.81 4.93
N GLY A 168 -11.38 -7.51 4.99
CA GLY A 168 -12.00 -6.51 4.13
C GLY A 168 -13.40 -6.15 4.61
N ALA A 169 -13.76 -4.87 4.58
CA ALA A 169 -15.12 -4.44 4.88
C ALA A 169 -16.08 -5.09 3.87
N LYS A 170 -17.08 -5.82 4.38
CA LYS A 170 -18.20 -6.35 3.57
C LYS A 170 -19.12 -5.23 3.12
#